data_AF-A0A2P6JPS9-F1
#
_entry.id   AF-A0A2P6JPS9-F1
#
_cell.length_a   1.000
_cell.length_b   1.000
_cell.length_c   1.000
_cell.angle_alpha   90.00
_cell.angle_beta   90.00
_cell.angle_gamma   90.00
#
_symmetry.space_group_name_H-M   'P 1'
#
loop_
_entity.id
_entity.type
_entity.pdbx_description
1 polymer ?
#
loop_
_entity_poly.entity_id
_entity_poly.type
_entity_poly.pdbx_seq_one_letter_code
_entity_poly.pdbx_strand_id
1 'polypeptide(L)'
;MTRHKSRRRWQLERWLNGQKDKLQEQWLELREQLLPASWPARCQRMQQLPEGNASRWLPQPGSSTAELALLLGELPLQQRQLLGTLLDAPAAGALSLAEAVERLQLDWRQRLDPLHSHREYAAQLETLAQLLELKPAARTAYLDNERKIFPAIDALLFESLPMRLRTDMANRHAPGAGACLGWWQQRLLARAGVAGFDLAGLGEDDWPDIPPGWFALGWICGLRLDRANMTEYSSS
;
A
#
# COMPACT_ATOMS: atom_id res chain seq x y z
N MET A 1 -49.38 40.48 -18.84
CA MET A 1 -48.02 40.82 -18.36
C MET A 1 -47.17 39.56 -18.31
N THR A 2 -46.50 39.20 -19.41
CA THR A 2 -45.69 37.98 -19.50
C THR A 2 -44.22 38.31 -19.24
N ARG A 3 -43.69 37.79 -18.13
CA ARG A 3 -42.29 37.91 -17.71
C ARG A 3 -41.35 37.40 -18.81
N HIS A 4 -40.65 38.30 -19.50
CA HIS A 4 -39.49 37.96 -20.32
C HIS A 4 -38.39 37.39 -19.41
N LYS A 5 -38.34 36.06 -19.24
CA LYS A 5 -37.18 35.36 -18.69
C LYS A 5 -36.01 35.67 -19.63
N SER A 6 -35.12 36.55 -19.17
CA SER A 6 -34.15 37.22 -20.02
C SER A 6 -33.16 36.22 -20.61
N ARG A 7 -33.00 36.27 -21.94
CA ARG A 7 -31.99 35.50 -22.70
C ARG A 7 -30.59 35.61 -22.10
N ARG A 8 -30.30 36.75 -21.46
CA ARG A 8 -29.08 36.99 -20.69
C ARG A 8 -28.92 36.04 -19.51
N ARG A 9 -29.99 35.76 -18.74
CA ARG A 9 -29.94 34.85 -17.59
C ARG A 9 -29.61 33.41 -18.00
N TRP A 10 -30.20 32.95 -19.11
CA TRP A 10 -29.91 31.64 -19.69
C TRP A 10 -28.47 31.54 -20.23
N GLN A 11 -27.96 32.58 -20.90
CA GLN A 11 -26.56 32.61 -21.35
C GLN A 11 -25.58 32.60 -20.16
N LEU A 12 -25.92 33.30 -19.08
CA LEU A 12 -25.12 33.34 -17.84
C LEU A 12 -25.13 31.98 -17.12
N GLU A 13 -26.28 31.32 -17.01
CA GLU A 13 -26.40 29.96 -16.46
C GLU A 13 -25.61 28.95 -17.29
N ARG A 14 -25.68 29.03 -18.63
CA ARG A 14 -24.94 28.13 -19.52
C ARG A 14 -23.43 28.36 -19.45
N TRP A 15 -23.01 29.62 -19.33
CA TRP A 15 -21.60 29.95 -19.12
C TRP A 15 -21.10 29.49 -17.75
N LEU A 16 -21.88 29.69 -16.68
CA LEU A 16 -21.56 29.22 -15.33
C LEU A 16 -21.43 27.69 -15.27
N ASN A 17 -22.35 26.96 -15.91
CA ASN A 17 -22.26 25.50 -15.97
C ASN A 17 -21.03 25.06 -16.76
N GLY A 18 -20.75 25.67 -17.91
CA GLY A 18 -19.53 25.35 -18.68
C GLY A 18 -18.22 25.68 -17.94
N GLN A 19 -18.20 26.69 -17.07
CA GLN A 19 -17.05 26.98 -16.20
C GLN A 19 -16.95 25.98 -15.05
N LYS A 20 -18.07 25.53 -14.47
CA LYS A 20 -18.09 24.47 -13.47
C LYS A 20 -17.56 23.15 -14.02
N ASP A 21 -18.01 22.76 -15.21
CA ASP A 21 -17.57 21.53 -15.86
C ASP A 21 -16.06 21.57 -16.11
N LYS A 22 -15.52 22.69 -16.63
CA LYS A 22 -14.08 22.90 -16.79
C LYS A 22 -13.30 22.86 -15.47
N LEU A 23 -13.81 23.51 -14.43
CA LEU A 23 -13.18 23.48 -13.10
C LEU A 23 -13.23 22.07 -12.51
N GLN A 24 -14.28 21.30 -12.79
CA GLN A 24 -14.40 19.92 -12.33
C GLN A 24 -13.44 18.99 -13.06
N GLU A 25 -13.26 19.15 -14.38
CA GLU A 25 -12.24 18.46 -15.17
C GLU A 25 -10.82 18.82 -14.68
N GLN A 26 -10.51 20.10 -14.53
CA GLN A 26 -9.22 20.56 -14.00
C GLN A 26 -8.96 20.09 -12.57
N TRP A 27 -10.00 20.04 -11.73
CA TRP A 27 -9.91 19.50 -10.39
C TRP A 27 -9.66 18.00 -10.40
N LEU A 28 -10.28 17.24 -11.32
CA LEU A 28 -10.01 15.81 -11.48
C LEU A 28 -8.57 15.56 -11.94
N GLU A 29 -8.07 16.31 -12.93
CA GLU A 29 -6.69 16.24 -13.39
C GLU A 29 -5.69 16.59 -12.28
N LEU A 30 -5.92 17.69 -11.56
CA LEU A 30 -5.08 18.07 -10.42
C LEU A 30 -5.15 17.03 -9.29
N ARG A 31 -6.33 16.47 -9.04
CA ARG A 31 -6.51 15.41 -8.06
C ARG A 31 -5.74 14.15 -8.48
N GLU A 32 -5.75 13.76 -9.74
CA GLU A 32 -4.94 12.63 -10.23
C GLU A 32 -3.44 12.89 -10.10
N GLN A 33 -2.98 14.13 -10.30
CA GLN A 33 -1.57 14.51 -10.15
C GLN A 33 -1.11 14.58 -8.69
N LEU A 34 -2.01 14.90 -7.76
CA LEU A 34 -1.71 15.10 -6.34
C LEU A 34 -2.00 13.85 -5.49
N LEU A 35 -2.82 12.92 -5.99
CA LEU A 35 -3.10 11.67 -5.31
C LEU A 35 -1.93 10.68 -5.49
N PRO A 36 -1.68 9.80 -4.50
CA PRO A 36 -0.74 8.72 -4.67
C PRO A 36 -1.13 7.86 -5.88
N ALA A 37 -0.13 7.32 -6.59
CA ALA A 37 -0.34 6.54 -7.81
C ALA A 37 -1.40 5.44 -7.62
N SER A 38 -2.24 5.24 -8.63
CA SER A 38 -3.26 4.19 -8.64
C SER A 38 -2.63 2.80 -8.68
N TRP A 39 -3.38 1.77 -8.27
CA TRP A 39 -2.94 0.37 -8.34
C TRP A 39 -2.47 -0.07 -9.75
N PRO A 40 -3.19 0.25 -10.85
CA PRO A 40 -2.70 -0.03 -12.20
C PRO A 40 -1.35 0.63 -12.50
N ALA A 41 -1.21 1.92 -12.18
CA ALA A 41 0.02 2.67 -12.43
C ALA A 41 1.20 2.12 -11.60
N ARG A 42 0.95 1.60 -10.39
CA ARG A 42 1.98 0.91 -9.58
C ARG A 42 2.42 -0.39 -10.24
N CYS A 43 1.48 -1.24 -10.67
CA CYS A 43 1.80 -2.50 -11.33
C CYS A 43 2.62 -2.29 -12.61
N GLN A 44 2.28 -1.28 -13.43
CA GLN A 44 3.02 -0.95 -14.64
C GLN A 44 4.46 -0.49 -14.37
N ARG A 45 4.69 0.25 -13.28
CA ARG A 45 6.02 0.75 -12.90
C ARG A 45 6.92 -0.35 -12.31
N MET A 46 6.39 -1.50 -11.91
CA MET A 46 7.12 -2.54 -11.19
C MET A 46 8.39 -2.99 -11.91
N GLN A 47 8.27 -3.34 -13.18
CA GLN A 47 9.40 -3.86 -13.96
C GLN A 47 10.42 -2.76 -14.32
N GLN A 48 10.06 -1.49 -14.14
CA GLN A 48 10.91 -0.34 -14.44
C GLN A 48 11.79 0.05 -13.24
N LEU A 49 11.54 -0.51 -12.05
CA LEU A 49 12.31 -0.21 -10.86
C LEU A 49 13.70 -0.85 -10.90
N PRO A 50 14.78 -0.05 -10.74
CA PRO A 50 16.13 -0.58 -10.71
C PRO A 50 16.36 -1.39 -9.43
N GLU A 51 17.17 -2.45 -9.51
CA GLU A 51 17.47 -3.35 -8.37
C GLU A 51 18.31 -2.69 -7.26
N GLY A 52 19.10 -1.68 -7.60
CA GLY A 52 20.09 -1.07 -6.71
C GLY A 52 19.50 -0.14 -5.64
N ASN A 53 20.39 0.53 -4.90
CA ASN A 53 20.00 1.59 -3.97
C ASN A 53 20.11 2.95 -4.67
N ALA A 54 19.07 3.79 -4.54
CA ALA A 54 19.04 5.13 -5.12
C ALA A 54 19.82 6.16 -4.28
N SER A 55 19.97 5.92 -2.98
CA SER A 55 20.60 6.84 -2.03
C SER A 55 21.76 6.16 -1.29
N ARG A 56 22.62 6.99 -0.65
CA ARG A 56 23.64 6.54 0.30
C ARG A 56 23.14 6.56 1.75
N TRP A 57 21.83 6.68 1.93
CA TRP A 57 21.23 6.69 3.26
C TRP A 57 21.44 5.34 3.95
N LEU A 58 21.72 5.37 5.25
CA LEU A 58 21.95 4.19 6.06
C LEU A 58 21.12 4.28 7.35
N PRO A 59 20.44 3.19 7.76
CA PRO A 59 19.72 3.15 9.01
C PRO A 59 20.70 3.20 10.20
N GLN A 60 20.22 3.67 11.34
CA GLN A 60 21.00 3.63 12.57
C GLN A 60 21.29 2.18 12.97
N PRO A 61 22.54 1.82 13.33
CA PRO A 61 22.86 0.47 13.78
C PRO A 61 22.01 0.05 14.99
N GLY A 62 21.44 -1.16 14.95
CA GLY A 62 20.56 -1.67 16.01
C GLY A 62 19.15 -1.06 16.05
N SER A 63 18.78 -0.25 15.05
CA SER A 63 17.39 0.23 14.89
C SER A 63 16.49 -0.83 14.25
N SER A 64 15.18 -0.68 14.47
CA SER A 64 14.15 -1.48 13.79
C SER A 64 14.27 -1.42 12.26
N THR A 65 14.69 -0.27 11.70
CA THR A 65 14.89 -0.10 10.26
C THR A 65 16.12 -0.86 9.75
N ALA A 66 17.19 -0.98 10.55
CA ALA A 66 18.35 -1.79 10.18
C ALA A 66 17.99 -3.29 10.10
N GLU A 67 17.18 -3.78 11.04
CA GLU A 67 16.67 -5.15 10.99
C GLU A 67 15.72 -5.37 9.81
N LEU A 68 14.90 -4.37 9.46
CA LEU A 68 14.05 -4.40 8.28
C LEU A 68 14.87 -4.51 6.99
N ALA A 69 15.94 -3.72 6.86
CA ALA A 69 16.79 -3.76 5.68
C ALA A 69 17.41 -5.15 5.44
N LEU A 70 17.76 -5.88 6.51
CA LEU A 70 18.26 -7.25 6.41
C LEU A 70 17.19 -8.19 5.84
N LEU A 71 15.97 -8.14 6.38
CA LEU A 71 14.86 -8.96 5.86
C LEU A 71 14.56 -8.70 4.39
N LEU A 72 14.52 -7.41 4.01
CA LEU A 72 14.20 -7.01 2.65
C LEU A 72 15.28 -7.49 1.68
N GLY A 73 16.54 -7.60 2.12
CA GLY A 73 17.64 -8.13 1.32
C GLY A 73 17.49 -9.59 0.90
N GLU A 74 16.72 -10.38 1.64
CA GLU A 74 16.54 -11.82 1.38
C GLU A 74 15.39 -12.11 0.41
N LEU A 75 14.62 -11.08 0.05
CA LEU A 75 13.50 -11.21 -0.87
C LEU A 75 13.97 -11.31 -2.33
N PRO A 76 13.29 -12.15 -3.15
CA PRO A 76 13.49 -12.17 -4.59
C PRO A 76 13.28 -10.78 -5.21
N LEU A 77 14.02 -10.48 -6.28
CA LEU A 77 13.98 -9.17 -6.94
C LEU A 77 12.55 -8.74 -7.32
N GLN A 78 11.75 -9.64 -7.88
CA GLN A 78 10.38 -9.34 -8.29
C GLN A 78 9.51 -8.89 -7.11
N GLN A 79 9.71 -9.48 -5.93
CA GLN A 79 8.99 -9.10 -4.71
C GLN A 79 9.47 -7.74 -4.19
N ARG A 80 10.79 -7.48 -4.25
CA ARG A 80 11.36 -6.17 -3.91
C ARG A 80 10.87 -5.07 -4.84
N GLN A 81 10.76 -5.34 -6.14
CA GLN A 81 10.20 -4.41 -7.12
C GLN A 81 8.72 -4.13 -6.83
N LEU A 82 7.92 -5.17 -6.54
CA LEU A 82 6.52 -4.97 -6.16
C LEU A 82 6.44 -4.09 -4.90
N LEU A 83 7.15 -4.44 -3.82
CA LEU A 83 7.22 -3.62 -2.61
C LEU A 83 7.65 -2.18 -2.91
N GLY A 84 8.63 -1.98 -3.78
CA GLY A 84 9.08 -0.66 -4.20
C GLY A 84 7.97 0.17 -4.83
N THR A 85 7.15 -0.42 -5.70
CA THR A 85 6.00 0.30 -6.28
C THR A 85 4.91 0.62 -5.28
N LEU A 86 4.72 -0.22 -4.26
CA LEU A 86 3.72 0.00 -3.21
C LEU A 86 4.14 1.11 -2.24
N LEU A 87 5.43 1.21 -1.98
CA LEU A 87 6.03 2.22 -1.11
C LEU A 87 6.39 3.52 -1.83
N ASP A 88 6.19 3.58 -3.16
CA ASP A 88 6.70 4.65 -4.03
C ASP A 88 8.23 4.87 -3.88
N ALA A 89 8.97 3.79 -3.67
CA ALA A 89 10.42 3.80 -3.58
C ALA A 89 11.06 4.11 -4.95
N PRO A 90 12.18 4.84 -4.99
CA PRO A 90 12.91 5.12 -6.23
C PRO A 90 13.63 3.90 -6.81
N ALA A 91 13.89 2.87 -5.98
CA ALA A 91 14.60 1.66 -6.38
C ALA A 91 14.21 0.46 -5.49
N ALA A 92 14.47 -0.75 -5.98
CA ALA A 92 14.15 -2.03 -5.33
C ALA A 92 15.30 -2.59 -4.47
N GLY A 93 16.33 -1.77 -4.17
CA GLY A 93 17.37 -2.12 -3.23
C GLY A 93 16.86 -2.12 -1.79
N ALA A 94 17.36 -3.04 -0.95
CA ALA A 94 16.86 -3.21 0.41
C ALA A 94 16.94 -1.94 1.26
N LEU A 95 18.01 -1.13 1.11
CA LEU A 95 18.14 0.14 1.82
C LEU A 95 17.18 1.20 1.28
N SER A 96 16.96 1.24 -0.04
CA SER A 96 15.98 2.16 -0.65
C SER A 96 14.54 1.82 -0.26
N LEU A 97 14.22 0.54 -0.11
CA LEU A 97 12.93 0.11 0.42
C LEU A 97 12.77 0.47 1.89
N ALA A 98 13.80 0.23 2.72
CA ALA A 98 13.79 0.62 4.13
C ALA A 98 13.63 2.14 4.31
N GLU A 99 14.35 2.94 3.51
CA GLU A 99 14.23 4.40 3.46
C GLU A 99 12.82 4.83 3.05
N ALA A 100 12.23 4.16 2.05
CA ALA A 100 10.87 4.44 1.60
C ALA A 100 9.83 4.13 2.69
N VAL A 101 10.04 3.06 3.49
CA VAL A 101 9.21 2.78 4.67
C VAL A 101 9.31 3.90 5.69
N GLU A 102 10.50 4.45 5.95
CA GLU A 102 10.62 5.55 6.91
C GLU A 102 9.93 6.83 6.45
N ARG A 103 9.94 7.08 5.14
CA ARG A 103 9.27 8.22 4.51
C ARG A 103 7.78 8.00 4.25
N LEU A 104 7.28 6.79 4.50
CA LEU A 104 5.91 6.45 4.20
C LEU A 104 4.96 7.35 4.99
N GLN A 105 3.98 7.91 4.28
CA GLN A 105 2.98 8.80 4.84
C GLN A 105 1.66 8.02 5.00
N LEU A 106 1.47 7.46 6.19
CA LEU A 106 0.30 6.64 6.53
C LEU A 106 -0.97 7.45 6.82
N ASP A 107 -0.80 8.68 7.31
CA ASP A 107 -1.91 9.59 7.64
C ASP A 107 -1.69 10.98 7.03
N TRP A 108 -2.75 11.74 6.81
CA TRP A 108 -2.67 13.13 6.33
C TRP A 108 -1.88 14.03 7.29
N ARG A 109 -1.97 13.76 8.61
CA ARG A 109 -1.18 14.49 9.63
C ARG A 109 0.31 14.32 9.42
N GLN A 110 0.73 13.13 9.02
CA GLN A 110 2.11 12.81 8.73
C GLN A 110 2.65 13.58 7.50
N ARG A 111 1.76 13.98 6.56
CA ARG A 111 2.11 14.80 5.38
C ARG A 111 2.35 16.27 5.73
N LEU A 112 1.76 16.73 6.83
CA LEU A 112 1.83 18.11 7.28
C LEU A 112 2.90 18.35 8.34
N ASP A 113 3.67 17.32 8.69
CA ASP A 113 4.77 17.40 9.65
C ASP A 113 6.11 17.56 8.91
N PRO A 114 6.61 18.78 8.72
CA PRO A 114 7.87 19.03 8.02
C PRO A 114 9.10 18.67 8.88
N LEU A 115 8.93 18.41 10.19
CA LEU A 115 10.04 18.19 11.12
C LEU A 115 10.53 16.74 11.11
N HIS A 116 9.67 15.78 10.77
CA HIS A 116 9.99 14.36 10.74
C HIS A 116 9.87 13.80 9.32
N SER A 117 10.93 13.97 8.53
CA SER A 117 11.04 13.42 7.18
C SER A 117 11.34 11.92 7.17
N HIS A 118 11.92 11.39 8.25
CA HIS A 118 12.23 9.98 8.45
C HIS A 118 11.65 9.53 9.79
N ARG A 119 10.81 8.50 9.77
CA ARG A 119 10.29 7.86 10.99
C ARG A 119 10.76 6.42 11.02
N GLU A 120 11.35 5.99 12.13
CA GLU A 120 11.77 4.60 12.29
C GLU A 120 10.61 3.64 12.02
N TYR A 121 10.95 2.46 11.52
CA TYR A 121 9.97 1.41 11.20
C TYR A 121 9.02 1.11 12.38
N ALA A 122 9.53 1.04 13.60
CA ALA A 122 8.71 0.84 14.80
C ALA A 122 7.63 1.93 15.01
N ALA A 123 7.93 3.19 14.67
CA ALA A 123 6.97 4.28 14.76
C ALA A 123 5.91 4.22 13.65
N GLN A 124 6.28 3.72 12.47
CA GLN A 124 5.33 3.46 11.37
C GLN A 124 4.34 2.36 11.77
N LEU A 125 4.81 1.28 12.40
CA LEU A 125 3.95 0.22 12.92
C LEU A 125 3.01 0.73 14.03
N GLU A 126 3.52 1.56 14.95
CA GLU A 126 2.68 2.18 15.97
C GLU A 126 1.55 3.02 15.34
N THR A 127 1.87 3.84 14.34
CA THR A 127 0.89 4.65 13.64
C THR A 127 -0.13 3.78 12.90
N LEU A 128 0.32 2.75 12.18
CA LEU A 128 -0.58 1.85 11.46
C LEU A 128 -1.51 1.11 12.43
N ALA A 129 -1.01 0.63 13.57
CA ALA A 129 -1.84 -0.01 14.59
C ALA A 129 -2.94 0.93 15.09
N GLN A 130 -2.63 2.22 15.30
CA GLN A 130 -3.64 3.22 15.70
C GLN A 130 -4.68 3.46 14.59
N LEU A 131 -4.25 3.53 13.32
CA LEU A 131 -5.16 3.70 12.17
C LEU A 131 -6.09 2.50 11.96
N LEU A 132 -5.63 1.30 12.33
CA LEU A 132 -6.42 0.06 12.32
C LEU A 132 -7.26 -0.11 13.60
N GLU A 133 -7.31 0.91 14.48
CA GLU A 133 -8.03 0.89 15.75
C GLU A 133 -7.57 -0.23 16.72
N LEU A 134 -6.32 -0.70 16.57
CA LEU A 134 -5.69 -1.68 17.44
C LEU A 134 -4.99 -1.00 18.62
N LYS A 135 -4.83 -1.73 19.74
CA LYS A 135 -4.02 -1.24 20.87
C LYS A 135 -2.52 -1.34 20.53
N PRO A 136 -1.82 -0.21 20.28
CA PRO A 136 -0.41 -0.23 19.93
C PRO A 136 0.44 -0.69 21.13
N ALA A 137 1.44 -1.50 20.85
CA ALA A 137 2.56 -1.78 21.74
C ALA A 137 3.61 -0.66 21.63
N ALA A 138 4.46 -0.55 22.66
CA ALA A 138 5.56 0.40 22.67
C ALA A 138 6.54 0.14 21.50
N ARG A 139 7.24 1.18 21.05
CA ARG A 139 8.20 1.10 19.93
C ARG A 139 9.33 0.08 20.16
N THR A 140 9.72 -0.17 21.40
CA THR A 140 10.71 -1.20 21.76
C THR A 140 10.19 -2.62 21.60
N ALA A 141 8.87 -2.81 21.60
CA ALA A 141 8.18 -4.09 21.41
C ALA A 141 7.43 -4.11 20.07
N TYR A 142 8.03 -3.52 19.02
CA TYR A 142 7.37 -3.35 17.72
C TYR A 142 6.97 -4.69 17.06
N LEU A 143 7.63 -5.80 17.39
CA LEU A 143 7.26 -7.15 16.93
C LEU A 143 5.83 -7.55 17.38
N ASP A 144 5.36 -7.07 18.53
CA ASP A 144 3.98 -7.29 18.94
C ASP A 144 2.99 -6.49 18.09
N ASN A 145 3.42 -5.34 17.54
CA ASN A 145 2.62 -4.60 16.56
C ASN A 145 2.56 -5.36 15.23
N GLU A 146 3.68 -5.93 14.76
CA GLU A 146 3.68 -6.76 13.54
C GLU A 146 2.68 -7.92 13.64
N ARG A 147 2.70 -8.65 14.77
CA ARG A 147 1.79 -9.77 15.07
C ARG A 147 0.31 -9.39 15.06
N LYS A 148 -0.02 -8.14 15.41
CA LYS A 148 -1.40 -7.63 15.44
C LYS A 148 -1.83 -7.05 14.09
N ILE A 149 -0.92 -6.34 13.43
CA ILE A 149 -1.18 -5.66 12.15
C ILE A 149 -1.38 -6.68 11.04
N PHE A 150 -0.56 -7.73 10.99
CA PHE A 150 -0.65 -8.75 9.95
C PHE A 150 -2.07 -9.37 9.80
N PRO A 151 -2.68 -9.94 10.85
CA PRO A 151 -4.03 -10.51 10.73
C PRO A 151 -5.10 -9.45 10.45
N ALA A 152 -4.93 -8.22 10.96
CA ALA A 152 -5.87 -7.13 10.70
C ALA A 152 -5.86 -6.70 9.22
N ILE A 153 -4.68 -6.58 8.61
CA ILE A 153 -4.55 -6.28 7.18
C ILE A 153 -5.09 -7.43 6.33
N ASP A 154 -4.81 -8.69 6.69
CA ASP A 154 -5.34 -9.85 5.97
C ASP A 154 -6.88 -9.90 6.02
N ALA A 155 -7.48 -9.54 7.15
CA ALA A 155 -8.93 -9.42 7.28
C ALA A 155 -9.52 -8.30 6.40
N LEU A 156 -8.91 -7.11 6.38
CA LEU A 156 -9.34 -6.03 5.48
C LEU A 156 -9.20 -6.42 4.01
N LEU A 157 -8.13 -7.14 3.66
CA LEU A 157 -7.94 -7.66 2.32
C LEU A 157 -8.99 -8.70 1.93
N PHE A 158 -9.40 -9.55 2.87
CA PHE A 158 -10.52 -10.46 2.68
C PHE A 158 -11.83 -9.71 2.39
N GLU A 159 -12.12 -8.65 3.14
CA GLU A 159 -13.31 -7.81 2.93
C GLU A 159 -13.30 -7.09 1.58
N SER A 160 -12.11 -6.66 1.12
CA SER A 160 -11.95 -6.03 -0.19
C SER A 160 -12.17 -6.96 -1.39
N LEU A 161 -12.19 -8.28 -1.18
CA LEU A 161 -12.40 -9.22 -2.28
C LEU A 161 -13.78 -9.04 -2.92
N PRO A 162 -13.93 -9.26 -4.23
CA PRO A 162 -15.23 -9.35 -4.87
C PRO A 162 -16.08 -10.45 -4.21
N MET A 163 -17.37 -10.23 -4.05
CA MET A 163 -18.27 -11.14 -3.33
C MET A 163 -18.24 -12.58 -3.88
N ARG A 164 -18.04 -12.72 -5.20
CA ARG A 164 -17.86 -13.99 -5.91
C ARG A 164 -16.62 -14.79 -5.47
N LEU A 165 -15.54 -14.12 -5.07
CA LEU A 165 -14.29 -14.76 -4.63
C LEU A 165 -14.22 -14.93 -3.11
N ARG A 166 -14.99 -14.15 -2.33
CA ARG A 166 -15.04 -14.27 -0.87
C ARG A 166 -15.50 -15.65 -0.43
N THR A 167 -16.51 -16.22 -1.09
CA THR A 167 -17.05 -17.55 -0.71
C THR A 167 -16.01 -18.64 -0.92
N ASP A 168 -15.31 -18.63 -2.04
CA ASP A 168 -14.23 -19.58 -2.33
C ASP A 168 -13.06 -19.43 -1.37
N MET A 169 -12.70 -18.18 -1.02
CA MET A 169 -11.61 -17.89 -0.09
C MET A 169 -11.97 -18.32 1.34
N ALA A 170 -13.19 -18.01 1.81
CA ALA A 170 -13.68 -18.40 3.13
C ALA A 170 -13.74 -19.91 3.33
N ASN A 171 -14.05 -20.65 2.26
CA ASN A 171 -14.11 -22.12 2.30
C ASN A 171 -12.72 -22.76 2.38
N ARG A 172 -11.66 -22.06 1.95
CA ARG A 172 -10.29 -22.60 1.88
C ARG A 172 -9.39 -22.11 3.00
N HIS A 173 -9.60 -20.89 3.47
CA HIS A 173 -8.70 -20.23 4.41
C HIS A 173 -9.48 -19.42 5.45
N ALA A 174 -8.98 -19.46 6.69
CA ALA A 174 -9.48 -18.59 7.75
C ALA A 174 -8.95 -17.15 7.54
N PRO A 175 -9.80 -16.11 7.67
CA PRO A 175 -9.35 -14.73 7.60
C PRO A 175 -8.39 -14.43 8.76
N GLY A 176 -7.33 -13.66 8.48
CA GLY A 176 -6.28 -13.34 9.45
C GLY A 176 -5.11 -14.32 9.44
N ALA A 177 -5.19 -15.41 8.67
CA ALA A 177 -4.12 -16.40 8.53
C ALA A 177 -3.04 -16.00 7.51
N GLY A 178 -3.22 -14.91 6.76
CA GLY A 178 -2.27 -14.42 5.76
C GLY A 178 -2.50 -14.92 4.34
N ALA A 179 -3.48 -15.81 4.15
CA ALA A 179 -3.80 -16.38 2.85
C ALA A 179 -4.34 -15.33 1.86
N CYS A 180 -5.08 -14.34 2.34
CA CYS A 180 -5.64 -13.29 1.47
C CYS A 180 -4.54 -12.35 1.00
N LEU A 181 -3.60 -12.02 1.89
CA LEU A 181 -2.42 -11.23 1.57
C LEU A 181 -1.56 -11.92 0.51
N GLY A 182 -1.21 -13.19 0.72
CA GLY A 182 -0.43 -13.98 -0.24
C GLY A 182 -1.15 -14.14 -1.58
N TRP A 183 -2.48 -14.34 -1.55
CA TRP A 183 -3.29 -14.42 -2.77
C TRP A 183 -3.24 -13.10 -3.55
N TRP A 184 -3.49 -11.95 -2.89
CA TRP A 184 -3.44 -10.65 -3.55
C TRP A 184 -2.05 -10.33 -4.09
N GLN A 185 -0.98 -10.69 -3.37
CA GLN A 185 0.40 -10.53 -3.84
C GLN A 185 0.60 -11.24 -5.18
N GLN A 186 0.17 -12.51 -5.31
CA GLN A 186 0.27 -13.26 -6.56
C GLN A 186 -0.51 -12.60 -7.70
N ARG A 187 -1.69 -12.03 -7.41
CA ARG A 187 -2.50 -11.35 -8.43
C ARG A 187 -1.93 -10.00 -8.85
N LEU A 188 -1.31 -9.28 -7.93
CA LEU A 188 -0.57 -8.05 -8.26
C LEU A 188 0.63 -8.36 -9.15
N LEU A 189 1.36 -9.46 -8.89
CA LEU A 189 2.43 -9.93 -9.77
C LEU A 189 1.91 -10.33 -11.16
N ALA A 190 0.77 -11.04 -11.23
CA ALA A 190 0.11 -11.37 -12.50
C ALA A 190 -0.27 -10.11 -13.28
N ARG A 191 -0.87 -9.11 -12.61
CA ARG A 191 -1.23 -7.82 -13.23
C ARG A 191 -0.02 -6.99 -13.65
N ALA A 192 1.11 -7.13 -12.96
CA ALA A 192 2.38 -6.53 -13.35
C ALA A 192 3.07 -7.28 -14.52
N GLY A 193 2.42 -8.30 -15.10
CA GLY A 193 2.93 -9.05 -16.25
C GLY A 193 4.08 -10.01 -15.91
N VAL A 194 4.22 -10.41 -14.65
CA VAL A 194 5.23 -11.38 -14.24
C VAL A 194 4.80 -12.78 -14.66
N ALA A 195 5.67 -13.47 -15.40
CA ALA A 195 5.40 -14.83 -15.86
C ALA A 195 5.24 -15.81 -14.68
N GLY A 196 4.33 -16.77 -14.82
CA GLY A 196 4.05 -17.80 -13.81
C GLY A 196 2.94 -17.48 -12.83
N PHE A 197 2.32 -16.29 -12.92
CA PHE A 197 1.15 -15.92 -12.12
C PHE A 197 -0.08 -15.72 -12.99
N ASP A 198 -1.24 -16.09 -12.46
CA ASP A 198 -2.56 -15.98 -13.12
C ASP A 198 -3.44 -14.93 -12.41
N LEU A 199 -4.44 -14.38 -13.10
CA LEU A 199 -5.41 -13.45 -12.52
C LEU A 199 -6.52 -14.17 -11.74
N ALA A 200 -6.65 -15.49 -11.88
CA ALA A 200 -7.61 -16.35 -11.16
C ALA A 200 -9.04 -15.77 -11.12
N GLY A 201 -9.47 -15.21 -12.25
CA GLY A 201 -10.82 -14.69 -12.43
C GLY A 201 -11.04 -13.24 -11.99
N LEU A 202 -10.03 -12.47 -11.53
CA LEU A 202 -10.17 -11.02 -11.30
C LEU A 202 -10.58 -10.27 -12.57
N GLY A 203 -11.58 -9.40 -12.45
CA GLY A 203 -11.97 -8.47 -13.51
C GLY A 203 -11.05 -7.25 -13.55
N GLU A 204 -11.12 -6.43 -14.60
CA GLU A 204 -10.19 -5.30 -14.79
C GLU A 204 -10.19 -4.30 -13.62
N ASP A 205 -11.35 -4.09 -13.00
CA ASP A 205 -11.57 -3.13 -11.90
C ASP A 205 -11.40 -3.73 -10.48
N ASP A 206 -11.14 -5.04 -10.35
CA ASP A 206 -11.02 -5.68 -9.05
C ASP A 206 -9.63 -5.43 -8.43
N TRP A 207 -9.53 -4.43 -7.55
CA TRP A 207 -8.32 -4.03 -6.84
C TRP A 207 -8.49 -4.12 -5.32
N PRO A 208 -7.38 -4.22 -4.54
CA PRO A 208 -7.46 -4.14 -3.09
C PRO A 208 -8.00 -2.77 -2.66
N ASP A 209 -9.07 -2.78 -1.87
CA ASP A 209 -9.67 -1.57 -1.29
C ASP A 209 -8.97 -1.14 -0.01
N ILE A 210 -7.63 -1.08 -0.06
CA ILE A 210 -6.78 -0.60 1.01
C ILE A 210 -5.64 0.27 0.44
N PRO A 211 -5.05 1.18 1.25
CA PRO A 211 -3.88 1.94 0.82
C PRO A 211 -2.69 1.01 0.49
N PRO A 212 -1.95 1.24 -0.62
CA PRO A 212 -0.78 0.43 -1.00
C PRO A 212 0.31 0.38 0.08
N GLY A 213 0.51 1.47 0.83
CA GLY A 213 1.44 1.51 1.95
C GLY A 213 1.02 0.60 3.12
N TRP A 214 -0.28 0.45 3.37
CA TRP A 214 -0.80 -0.46 4.38
C TRP A 214 -0.62 -1.91 3.94
N PHE A 215 -0.87 -2.21 2.66
CA PHE A 215 -0.57 -3.51 2.06
C PHE A 215 0.91 -3.86 2.24
N ALA A 216 1.81 -2.94 1.87
CA ALA A 216 3.25 -3.16 1.97
C ALA A 216 3.69 -3.42 3.41
N LEU A 217 3.21 -2.63 4.38
CA LEU A 217 3.52 -2.84 5.79
C LEU A 217 2.95 -4.16 6.32
N GLY A 218 1.70 -4.50 5.97
CA GLY A 218 1.10 -5.78 6.32
C GLY A 218 1.91 -6.95 5.76
N TRP A 219 2.36 -6.86 4.52
CA TRP A 219 3.21 -7.87 3.91
C TRP A 219 4.55 -7.99 4.64
N ILE A 220 5.21 -6.88 4.92
CA ILE A 220 6.47 -6.86 5.69
C ILE A 220 6.30 -7.53 7.06
N CYS A 221 5.19 -7.27 7.76
CA CYS A 221 4.90 -7.94 9.04
C CYS A 221 4.78 -9.46 8.86
N GLY A 222 4.16 -9.91 7.77
CA GLY A 222 4.02 -11.32 7.41
C GLY A 222 5.36 -12.03 7.16
N LEU A 223 6.34 -11.34 6.57
CA LEU A 223 7.65 -11.93 6.25
C LEU A 223 8.39 -12.49 7.47
N ARG A 224 8.30 -11.79 8.63
CA ARG A 224 8.89 -12.29 9.88
C ARG A 224 8.08 -13.42 10.49
N LEU A 225 6.76 -13.36 10.41
CA LEU A 225 5.87 -14.36 10.99
C LEU A 225 6.00 -15.70 10.26
N ASP A 226 6.07 -15.68 8.93
CA ASP A 226 6.30 -16.87 8.13
C ASP A 226 7.65 -17.51 8.45
N ARG A 227 8.70 -16.70 8.68
CA ARG A 227 10.01 -17.18 9.11
C ARG A 227 10.01 -17.78 10.51
N ALA A 228 9.36 -17.11 11.46
CA ALA A 228 9.22 -17.61 12.83
C ALA A 228 8.51 -18.96 12.85
N ASN A 229 7.42 -19.09 12.09
CA ASN A 229 6.69 -20.34 11.93
C ASN A 229 7.57 -21.43 11.27
N MET A 230 8.35 -21.12 10.23
CA MET A 230 9.25 -22.11 9.61
C MET A 230 10.39 -22.59 10.54
N THR A 231 10.88 -21.73 11.45
CA THR A 231 11.90 -22.13 12.45
C THR A 231 11.35 -22.99 13.58
N GLU A 232 10.10 -22.79 14.00
CA GLU A 232 9.45 -23.62 15.02
C GLU A 232 9.18 -25.05 14.53
N TYR A 233 8.82 -25.22 13.25
CA TYR A 233 8.65 -26.54 12.64
C TYR A 233 9.95 -27.26 12.29
N SER A 234 11.09 -26.54 12.19
CA SER A 234 12.41 -27.16 11.96
C SER A 234 13.10 -27.60 13.26
N SER A 235 12.49 -27.29 14.41
CA SER A 235 13.01 -27.57 15.76
C SER A 235 12.17 -28.62 16.51
N SER A 236 11.21 -29.27 15.82
CA SER A 236 10.38 -30.37 16.30
C SER A 236 10.71 -31.66 15.53
#